data_AF-A0A2E4W1X1-F1
#
_entry.id   AF-A0A2E4W1X1-F1
#
_cell.length_a   1.000
_cell.length_b   1.000
_cell.length_c   1.000
_cell.angle_alpha   90.00
_cell.angle_beta   90.00
_cell.angle_gamma   90.00
#
_symmetry.space_group_name_H-M   'P 1'
#
loop_
_entity.id
_entity.type
_entity.pdbx_description
1 polymer ?
#
loop_
_entity_poly.entity_id
_entity_poly.type
_entity_poly.pdbx_seq_one_letter_code
_entity_poly.pdbx_strand_id
1 'polypeptide(L)'
;MLAILKGFFFGALCFSYLESGMSGRTILESQETQRLLEAADKQEIRDILMRYGRGVDRLDEDLIRSCYHDDSFDDHGHWKGNGQDFAAFIVESLRERSHHTTHAIANALIEIDSSDPNKAKSEAYSLAYLRRTDKTGTEWLDFFSGRYIDKFERRNRKWKIAHRVVVHDWSISSPLDTNAFPLPMDSFFQGKRDRTDLIYQT
;
A
#
# COMPACT_ATOMS: atom_id res chain seq x y z
N MET A 1 -70.67 47.65 11.96
CA MET A 1 -69.68 48.54 11.33
C MET A 1 -68.35 48.36 12.06
N LEU A 2 -67.30 47.97 11.33
CA LEU A 2 -65.87 47.94 11.69
C LEU A 2 -65.39 47.02 12.85
N ALA A 3 -64.16 46.51 12.87
CA ALA A 3 -63.36 45.64 12.01
C ALA A 3 -62.01 45.39 12.74
N ILE A 4 -61.27 44.35 12.33
CA ILE A 4 -59.81 44.14 12.51
C ILE A 4 -59.32 43.62 13.88
N LEU A 5 -58.89 42.35 13.92
CA LEU A 5 -57.46 42.01 14.01
C LEU A 5 -57.23 40.58 13.48
N LYS A 6 -56.70 40.50 12.26
CA LYS A 6 -56.01 39.32 11.71
C LYS A 6 -54.51 39.59 11.82
N GLY A 7 -53.73 38.58 12.17
CA GLY A 7 -52.34 38.49 11.74
C GLY A 7 -51.35 38.04 12.80
N PHE A 8 -50.36 37.28 12.32
CA PHE A 8 -49.15 36.79 12.97
C PHE A 8 -49.28 35.52 13.81
N PHE A 9 -48.93 34.37 13.23
CA PHE A 9 -48.08 33.33 13.87
C PHE A 9 -47.73 32.14 12.92
N PHE A 10 -47.67 32.33 11.60
CA PHE A 10 -47.33 31.23 10.66
C PHE A 10 -45.91 31.32 10.04
N GLY A 11 -45.11 32.35 10.35
CA GLY A 11 -43.79 32.55 9.75
C GLY A 11 -42.61 31.89 10.47
N ALA A 12 -42.70 31.66 11.78
CA ALA A 12 -41.55 31.23 12.59
C ALA A 12 -41.23 29.72 12.51
N LEU A 13 -42.25 28.87 12.31
CA LEU A 13 -42.05 27.41 12.22
C LEU A 13 -41.53 26.93 10.86
N CYS A 14 -41.76 27.69 9.78
CA CYS A 14 -41.28 27.31 8.45
C CYS A 14 -39.79 27.63 8.29
N PHE A 15 -39.30 28.69 8.95
CA PHE A 15 -37.89 29.10 8.91
C PHE A 15 -36.99 28.13 9.67
N SER A 16 -37.42 27.63 10.85
CA SER A 16 -36.63 26.68 11.66
C SER A 16 -36.51 25.29 11.02
N TYR A 17 -37.53 24.84 10.26
CA TYR A 17 -37.46 23.60 9.49
C TYR A 17 -36.53 23.71 8.27
N LEU A 18 -36.47 24.87 7.62
CA LEU A 18 -35.55 25.11 6.51
C LEU A 18 -34.10 25.22 6.98
N GLU A 19 -33.83 25.93 8.09
CA GLU A 19 -32.48 26.05 8.66
C GLU A 19 -31.96 24.71 9.22
N SER A 20 -32.81 23.92 9.89
CA SER A 20 -32.43 22.58 10.35
C SER A 20 -32.22 21.60 9.19
N GLY A 21 -33.00 21.71 8.12
CA GLY A 21 -32.81 20.93 6.88
C GLY A 21 -31.53 21.29 6.12
N MET A 22 -31.18 22.58 6.04
CA MET A 22 -29.93 23.05 5.43
C MET A 22 -28.69 22.67 6.26
N SER A 23 -28.79 22.78 7.59
CA SER A 23 -27.74 22.34 8.52
C SER A 23 -27.51 20.83 8.45
N GLY A 24 -28.58 20.03 8.46
CA GLY A 24 -28.50 18.56 8.31
C GLY A 24 -27.91 18.13 6.98
N ARG A 25 -28.27 18.81 5.88
CA ARG A 25 -27.70 18.56 4.55
C ARG A 25 -26.21 18.89 4.49
N THR A 26 -25.79 20.01 5.08
CA THR A 26 -24.37 20.42 5.14
C THR A 26 -23.54 19.43 5.97
N ILE A 27 -24.07 18.92 7.08
CA ILE A 27 -23.41 17.92 7.92
C ILE A 27 -23.25 16.60 7.15
N LEU A 28 -24.30 16.12 6.48
CA LEU A 28 -24.22 14.91 5.65
C LEU A 28 -23.19 15.05 4.53
N GLU A 29 -23.22 16.17 3.79
CA GLU A 29 -22.25 16.46 2.72
C GLU A 29 -20.80 16.51 3.26
N SER A 30 -20.59 17.04 4.48
CA SER A 30 -19.26 17.04 5.13
C SER A 30 -18.79 15.63 5.52
N GLN A 31 -19.70 14.77 5.98
CA GLN A 31 -19.38 13.39 6.36
C GLN A 31 -19.07 12.53 5.14
N GLU A 32 -19.82 12.71 4.05
CA GLU A 32 -19.56 12.04 2.78
C GLU A 32 -18.21 12.46 2.20
N THR A 33 -17.93 13.76 2.20
CA THR A 33 -16.62 14.30 1.78
C THR A 33 -15.49 13.69 2.60
N GLN A 34 -15.64 13.62 3.92
CA GLN A 34 -14.64 13.01 4.80
C GLN A 34 -14.40 11.53 4.48
N ARG A 35 -15.47 10.76 4.23
CA ARG A 35 -15.35 9.34 3.85
C ARG A 35 -14.66 9.16 2.50
N LEU A 36 -14.92 10.04 1.54
CA LEU A 36 -14.25 10.02 0.23
C LEU A 36 -12.76 10.34 0.35
N LEU A 37 -12.40 11.33 1.16
CA LEU A 37 -11.00 11.67 1.43
C LEU A 37 -10.27 10.53 2.13
N GLU A 38 -10.89 9.91 3.14
CA GLU A 38 -10.31 8.76 3.82
C GLU A 38 -10.14 7.56 2.88
N ALA A 39 -11.11 7.30 1.99
CA ALA A 39 -11.00 6.25 0.98
C ALA A 39 -9.85 6.52 -0.01
N ALA A 40 -9.68 7.77 -0.45
CA ALA A 40 -8.57 8.18 -1.31
C ALA A 40 -7.21 8.02 -0.61
N ASP A 41 -7.10 8.44 0.65
CA ASP A 41 -5.89 8.28 1.46
C ASP A 41 -5.52 6.79 1.61
N LYS A 42 -6.51 5.94 1.93
CA LYS A 42 -6.31 4.48 2.01
C LYS A 42 -5.92 3.87 0.67
N GLN A 43 -6.43 4.37 -0.45
CA GLN A 43 -6.03 3.90 -1.78
C GLN A 43 -4.58 4.29 -2.09
N GLU A 44 -4.16 5.52 -1.78
CA GLU A 44 -2.77 5.95 -1.98
C GLU A 44 -1.79 5.09 -1.16
N ILE A 45 -2.15 4.76 0.08
CA ILE A 45 -1.36 3.85 0.93
C ILE A 45 -1.30 2.43 0.33
N ARG A 46 -2.41 1.89 -0.18
CA ARG A 46 -2.40 0.60 -0.88
C ARG A 46 -1.49 0.63 -2.11
N ASP A 47 -1.53 1.70 -2.88
CA ASP A 47 -0.68 1.85 -4.06
C ASP A 47 0.80 1.89 -3.68
N ILE A 48 1.17 2.44 -2.51
CA ILE A 48 2.54 2.39 -1.99
C ILE A 48 2.97 0.94 -1.71
N LEU A 49 2.13 0.13 -1.06
CA LEU A 49 2.43 -1.28 -0.80
C LEU A 49 2.63 -2.07 -2.12
N MET A 50 1.77 -1.84 -3.11
CA MET A 50 1.87 -2.49 -4.42
C MET A 50 3.09 -2.01 -5.22
N ARG A 51 3.40 -0.71 -5.17
CA ARG A 51 4.58 -0.11 -5.82
C ARG A 51 5.87 -0.65 -5.21
N TYR A 52 5.91 -0.80 -3.89
CA TYR A 52 7.04 -1.40 -3.19
C TYR A 52 7.29 -2.82 -3.69
N GLY A 53 6.27 -3.70 -3.68
CA GLY A 53 6.40 -5.06 -4.19
C GLY A 53 6.86 -5.11 -5.65
N ARG A 54 6.26 -4.28 -6.52
CA ARG A 54 6.69 -4.12 -7.91
C ARG A 54 8.16 -3.72 -8.02
N GLY A 55 8.62 -2.79 -7.19
CA GLY A 55 9.99 -2.31 -7.18
C GLY A 55 10.98 -3.40 -6.80
N VAL A 56 10.70 -4.16 -5.73
CA VAL A 56 11.53 -5.29 -5.30
C VAL A 56 11.60 -6.37 -6.38
N ASP A 57 10.45 -6.73 -6.96
CA ASP A 57 10.38 -7.79 -7.97
C ASP A 57 11.12 -7.45 -9.27
N ARG A 58 11.17 -6.16 -9.61
CA ARG A 58 11.85 -5.64 -10.81
C ARG A 58 13.22 -5.05 -10.53
N LEU A 59 13.77 -5.25 -9.32
CA LEU A 59 15.06 -4.69 -8.92
C LEU A 59 15.18 -3.18 -9.20
N ASP A 60 14.07 -2.46 -9.03
CA ASP A 60 13.91 -1.05 -9.37
C ASP A 60 14.04 -0.20 -8.11
N GLU A 61 15.27 0.24 -7.87
CA GLU A 61 15.65 1.01 -6.67
C GLU A 61 14.82 2.29 -6.53
N ASP A 62 14.60 3.02 -7.62
CA ASP A 62 13.84 4.28 -7.62
C ASP A 62 12.39 4.05 -7.18
N LEU A 63 11.75 2.97 -7.65
CA LEU A 63 10.40 2.63 -7.22
C LEU A 63 10.35 2.30 -5.73
N ILE A 64 11.34 1.57 -5.20
CA ILE A 64 11.40 1.26 -3.77
C ILE A 64 11.59 2.55 -2.97
N ARG A 65 12.58 3.39 -3.31
CA ARG A 65 12.86 4.69 -2.67
C ARG A 65 11.65 5.63 -2.66
N SER A 66 10.85 5.59 -3.74
CA SER A 66 9.64 6.42 -3.85
C SER A 66 8.60 6.14 -2.77
N CYS A 67 8.62 4.94 -2.18
CA CYS A 67 7.68 4.52 -1.13
C CYS A 67 8.04 5.04 0.26
N TYR A 68 9.27 5.53 0.47
CA TYR A 68 9.79 5.92 1.79
C TYR A 68 9.99 7.44 1.91
N HIS A 69 9.76 7.97 3.10
CA HIS A 69 10.30 9.28 3.48
C HIS A 69 11.82 9.22 3.62
N ASP A 70 12.48 10.37 3.45
CA ASP A 70 13.95 10.46 3.45
C ASP A 70 14.55 10.14 4.83
N ASP A 71 13.79 10.38 5.90
CA ASP A 71 14.11 10.10 7.31
C ASP A 71 13.45 8.80 7.83
N SER A 72 12.92 7.97 6.94
CA SER A 72 12.22 6.75 7.33
C SER A 72 13.11 5.73 8.04
N PHE A 73 12.50 4.84 8.80
CA PHE A 73 13.16 3.67 9.37
C PHE A 73 12.53 2.38 8.87
N ASP A 74 13.36 1.38 8.62
CA ASP A 74 12.90 0.06 8.18
C ASP A 74 13.66 -1.05 8.93
N ASP A 75 12.91 -1.99 9.49
CA ASP A 75 13.38 -3.20 10.15
C ASP A 75 12.92 -4.43 9.35
N HIS A 76 13.83 -4.98 8.54
CA HIS A 76 13.68 -6.25 7.84
C HIS A 76 14.37 -7.40 8.62
N GLY A 77 14.48 -7.29 9.94
CA GLY A 77 15.09 -8.29 10.81
C GLY A 77 16.62 -8.27 10.74
N HIS A 78 17.20 -8.96 9.75
CA HIS A 78 18.66 -9.02 9.57
C HIS A 78 19.26 -7.73 9.01
N TRP A 79 18.41 -6.84 8.49
CA TRP A 79 18.78 -5.51 8.04
C TRP A 79 17.90 -4.49 8.78
N LYS A 80 18.51 -3.42 9.29
CA LYS A 80 17.82 -2.32 9.99
C LYS A 80 18.50 -1.00 9.69
N GLY A 81 17.73 0.02 9.33
CA GLY A 81 18.28 1.31 8.96
C GLY A 81 17.28 2.22 8.27
N ASN A 82 17.77 3.13 7.45
CA ASN A 82 16.94 4.06 6.70
C ASN A 82 16.28 3.39 5.49
N GLY A 83 14.97 3.56 5.28
CA GLY A 83 14.25 2.92 4.17
C GLY A 83 14.76 3.30 2.77
N GLN A 84 15.39 4.46 2.62
CA GLN A 84 16.11 4.84 1.41
C GLN A 84 17.31 3.91 1.16
N ASP A 85 18.13 3.67 2.17
CA ASP A 85 19.32 2.80 2.07
C ASP A 85 18.95 1.33 1.89
N PHE A 86 17.80 0.92 2.42
CA PHE A 86 17.26 -0.42 2.21
C PHE A 86 17.09 -0.74 0.73
N ALA A 87 16.64 0.23 -0.08
CA ALA A 87 16.38 0.03 -1.50
C ALA A 87 17.62 -0.46 -2.27
N ALA A 88 18.77 0.17 -2.05
CA ALA A 88 20.03 -0.26 -2.67
C ALA A 88 20.44 -1.65 -2.16
N PHE A 89 20.40 -1.84 -0.84
CA PHE A 89 20.76 -3.10 -0.21
C PHE A 89 19.96 -4.30 -0.73
N ILE A 90 18.63 -4.17 -0.81
CA ILE A 90 17.76 -5.28 -1.21
C ILE A 90 17.91 -5.59 -2.70
N VAL A 91 18.09 -4.57 -3.54
CA VAL A 91 18.28 -4.74 -4.99
C VAL A 91 19.59 -5.48 -5.27
N GLU A 92 20.70 -5.09 -4.62
CA GLU A 92 21.99 -5.76 -4.76
C GLU A 92 21.91 -7.21 -4.27
N SER A 93 21.41 -7.42 -3.05
CA SER A 93 21.24 -8.75 -2.45
C SER A 93 20.41 -9.68 -3.34
N LEU A 94 19.25 -9.21 -3.84
CA LEU A 94 18.37 -10.03 -4.69
C LEU A 94 18.97 -10.31 -6.06
N ARG A 95 19.71 -9.37 -6.65
CA ARG A 95 20.40 -9.58 -7.93
C ARG A 95 21.42 -10.71 -7.84
N GLU A 96 22.11 -10.83 -6.71
CA GLU A 96 23.11 -11.88 -6.51
C GLU A 96 22.48 -13.24 -6.17
N ARG A 97 21.42 -13.26 -5.37
CA ARG A 97 20.93 -14.50 -4.74
C ARG A 97 19.66 -15.08 -5.36
N SER A 98 18.99 -14.39 -6.28
CA SER A 98 17.67 -14.79 -6.78
C SER A 98 17.51 -14.58 -8.28
N HIS A 99 16.86 -15.53 -8.93
CA HIS A 99 16.44 -15.41 -10.33
C HIS A 99 15.17 -14.58 -10.43
N HIS A 100 14.20 -14.84 -9.57
CA HIS A 100 12.89 -14.19 -9.55
C HIS A 100 12.40 -14.02 -8.13
N THR A 101 11.70 -12.91 -7.90
CA THR A 101 10.87 -12.72 -6.72
C THR A 101 9.47 -12.31 -7.13
N THR A 102 8.48 -12.69 -6.32
CA THR A 102 7.10 -12.24 -6.47
C THR A 102 6.57 -11.86 -5.10
N HIS A 103 6.22 -10.60 -4.89
CA HIS A 103 5.56 -10.11 -3.69
C HIS A 103 4.06 -9.96 -3.93
N ALA A 104 3.28 -10.79 -3.26
CA ALA A 104 1.83 -10.64 -3.20
C ALA A 104 1.43 -10.00 -1.87
N ILE A 105 0.73 -8.87 -1.96
CA ILE A 105 0.17 -8.19 -0.79
C ILE A 105 -1.27 -8.65 -0.58
N ALA A 106 -1.56 -9.20 0.60
CA ALA A 106 -2.88 -9.67 0.96
C ALA A 106 -3.37 -8.99 2.25
N ASN A 107 -4.69 -8.97 2.44
CA ASN A 107 -5.36 -8.51 3.66
C ASN A 107 -4.83 -7.17 4.21
N ALA A 108 -4.62 -6.18 3.31
CA ALA A 108 -4.13 -4.86 3.70
C ALA A 108 -5.21 -4.06 4.44
N LEU A 109 -5.08 -3.99 5.76
CA LEU A 109 -5.91 -3.20 6.66
C LEU A 109 -5.19 -1.89 6.99
N ILE A 110 -5.85 -0.77 6.73
CA ILE A 110 -5.29 0.58 6.89
C ILE A 110 -6.22 1.39 7.77
N GLU A 111 -5.66 2.02 8.79
CA GLU A 111 -6.34 2.88 9.75
C GLU A 111 -5.70 4.27 9.71
N ILE A 112 -6.47 5.29 9.34
CA ILE A 112 -6.07 6.69 9.47
C ILE A 112 -6.23 7.09 10.94
N ASP A 113 -5.25 7.79 11.49
CA ASP A 113 -5.29 8.25 12.88
C ASP A 113 -6.38 9.32 13.06
N SER A 114 -7.29 9.11 14.01
CA SER A 114 -8.39 10.02 14.27
C SER A 114 -7.96 11.34 14.92
N SER A 115 -6.79 11.37 15.55
CA SER A 115 -6.20 12.56 16.18
C SER A 115 -5.30 13.36 15.22
N ASP A 116 -4.76 12.72 14.18
CA ASP A 116 -3.91 13.35 13.17
C ASP A 116 -4.16 12.70 11.80
N PRO A 117 -5.00 13.30 10.93
CA PRO A 117 -5.35 12.71 9.63
C PRO A 117 -4.18 12.68 8.63
N ASN A 118 -2.98 13.14 9.01
CA ASN A 118 -1.75 12.96 8.24
C ASN A 118 -0.93 11.76 8.70
N LYS A 119 -1.45 10.93 9.61
CA LYS A 119 -0.83 9.69 10.07
C LYS A 119 -1.75 8.51 9.82
N ALA A 120 -1.15 7.38 9.48
CA ALA A 120 -1.87 6.14 9.33
C ALA A 120 -0.99 4.96 9.76
N LYS A 121 -1.63 3.87 10.15
CA LYS A 121 -0.99 2.57 10.36
C LYS A 121 -1.59 1.54 9.41
N SER A 122 -0.81 0.55 9.02
CA SER A 122 -1.34 -0.61 8.33
C SER A 122 -0.73 -1.92 8.81
N GLU A 123 -1.53 -2.96 8.72
CA GLU A 123 -1.07 -4.34 8.63
C GLU A 123 -1.37 -4.85 7.22
N ALA A 124 -0.37 -5.43 6.56
CA ALA A 124 -0.55 -6.08 5.27
C ALA A 124 0.27 -7.37 5.21
N TYR A 125 -0.33 -8.47 4.78
CA TYR A 125 0.39 -9.72 4.57
C TYR A 125 1.29 -9.57 3.35
N SER A 126 2.57 -9.85 3.54
CA SER A 126 3.56 -9.93 2.47
C SER A 126 3.92 -11.39 2.24
N LEU A 127 3.38 -11.93 1.15
CA LEU A 127 3.65 -13.29 0.70
C LEU A 127 4.67 -13.23 -0.43
N ALA A 128 5.89 -13.66 -0.16
CA ALA A 128 6.99 -13.54 -1.09
C ALA A 128 7.48 -14.92 -1.56
N TYR A 129 7.50 -15.13 -2.86
CA TYR A 129 8.16 -16.27 -3.49
C TYR A 129 9.53 -15.86 -4.00
N LEU A 130 10.57 -16.65 -3.72
CA LEU A 130 11.92 -16.45 -4.22
C LEU A 130 12.39 -17.71 -4.95
N ARG A 131 12.78 -17.57 -6.22
CA ARG A 131 13.46 -18.62 -6.98
C ARG A 131 14.97 -18.38 -6.95
N ARG A 132 15.76 -19.38 -6.56
CA ARG A 132 17.23 -19.30 -6.53
C ARG A 132 17.89 -20.64 -6.88
N THR A 133 19.16 -20.59 -7.28
CA THR A 133 20.03 -21.77 -7.33
C THR A 133 20.92 -21.80 -6.09
N ASP A 134 21.14 -22.98 -5.50
CA ASP A 134 22.19 -23.15 -4.50
C ASP A 134 23.58 -23.43 -5.12
N LYS A 135 24.60 -23.55 -4.28
CA LYS A 135 25.99 -23.80 -4.72
C LYS A 135 26.18 -25.14 -5.43
N THR A 136 25.24 -26.06 -5.33
CA THR A 136 25.28 -27.38 -5.98
C THR A 136 24.61 -27.38 -7.36
N GLY A 137 23.95 -26.28 -7.74
CA GLY A 137 23.17 -26.19 -8.96
C GLY A 137 21.69 -26.57 -8.80
N THR A 138 21.23 -26.85 -7.57
CA THR A 138 19.83 -27.20 -7.33
C THR A 138 18.96 -25.94 -7.31
N GLU A 139 17.85 -25.98 -8.05
CA GLU A 139 16.83 -24.92 -8.05
C GLU A 139 15.91 -25.05 -6.84
N TRP A 140 15.65 -23.94 -6.17
CA TRP A 140 14.77 -23.85 -5.01
C TRP A 140 13.69 -22.80 -5.22
N LEU A 141 12.51 -23.11 -4.71
CA LEU A 141 11.45 -22.15 -4.46
C LEU A 141 11.33 -21.96 -2.94
N ASP A 142 11.72 -20.78 -2.48
CA ASP A 142 11.48 -20.34 -1.11
C ASP A 142 10.14 -19.57 -1.06
N PHE A 143 9.37 -19.81 -0.01
CA PHE A 143 8.16 -19.06 0.30
C PHE A 143 8.28 -18.43 1.68
N PHE A 144 8.18 -17.11 1.73
CA PHE A 144 8.13 -16.30 2.93
C PHE A 144 6.69 -15.85 3.16
N SER A 145 6.15 -16.13 4.35
CA SER A 145 4.88 -15.60 4.82
C SER A 145 5.14 -14.70 6.01
N GLY A 146 4.84 -13.42 5.85
CA GLY A 146 4.96 -12.44 6.91
C GLY A 146 4.02 -11.26 6.73
N ARG A 147 4.24 -10.22 7.53
CA ARG A 147 3.43 -9.00 7.53
C ARG A 147 4.31 -7.76 7.52
N TYR A 148 3.87 -6.76 6.77
CA TYR A 148 4.35 -5.39 6.91
C TYR A 148 3.49 -4.68 7.94
N ILE A 149 4.14 -4.23 9.01
CA ILE A 149 3.56 -3.37 10.04
C ILE A 149 4.14 -1.98 9.84
N ASP A 150 3.34 -1.12 9.22
CA ASP A 150 3.80 0.16 8.70
C ASP A 150 3.15 1.33 9.44
N LYS A 151 3.93 2.40 9.61
CA LYS A 151 3.44 3.75 9.92
C LYS A 151 3.69 4.63 8.71
N PHE A 152 2.64 5.25 8.23
CA PHE A 152 2.68 6.20 7.13
C PHE A 152 2.49 7.61 7.64
N GLU A 153 3.12 8.56 6.95
CA GLU A 153 2.89 9.98 7.16
C GLU A 153 2.59 10.66 5.83
N ARG A 154 1.62 11.56 5.83
CA ARG A 154 1.34 12.46 4.72
C ARG A 154 2.12 13.75 4.92
N ARG A 155 3.14 13.96 4.10
CA ARG A 155 3.95 15.19 4.09
C ARG A 155 3.87 15.82 2.71
N ASN A 156 3.64 17.13 2.64
CA ASN A 156 3.47 17.83 1.37
C ASN A 156 2.44 17.16 0.44
N ARG A 157 1.31 16.73 1.03
CA ARG A 157 0.20 16.03 0.37
C ARG A 157 0.54 14.66 -0.26
N LYS A 158 1.64 14.03 0.14
CA LYS A 158 2.02 12.69 -0.32
C LYS A 158 2.17 11.75 0.86
N TRP A 159 1.53 10.59 0.78
CA TRP A 159 1.75 9.50 1.72
C TRP A 159 3.07 8.79 1.37
N LYS A 160 3.85 8.46 2.39
CA LYS A 160 4.99 7.55 2.31
C LYS A 160 5.19 6.82 3.63
N ILE A 161 5.94 5.73 3.58
CA ILE A 161 6.36 4.95 4.74
C ILE A 161 7.34 5.80 5.56
N ALA A 162 6.98 6.06 6.82
CA ALA A 162 7.87 6.68 7.81
C ALA A 162 8.55 5.62 8.68
N HIS A 163 7.88 4.49 8.92
CA HIS A 163 8.43 3.39 9.68
C HIS A 163 7.87 2.06 9.19
N ARG A 164 8.72 1.06 8.99
CA ARG A 164 8.33 -0.31 8.66
C ARG A 164 8.95 -1.31 9.62
N VAL A 165 8.18 -2.32 10.01
CA VAL A 165 8.68 -3.57 10.58
C VAL A 165 8.14 -4.72 9.75
N VAL A 166 9.04 -5.58 9.28
CA VAL A 166 8.65 -6.84 8.65
C VAL A 166 8.62 -7.93 9.71
N VAL A 167 7.41 -8.43 9.95
CA VAL A 167 7.17 -9.56 10.86
C VAL A 167 7.21 -10.84 10.04
N HIS A 168 8.13 -11.74 10.38
CA HIS A 168 8.13 -13.10 9.85
C HIS A 168 7.17 -13.96 10.65
N ASP A 169 6.21 -14.60 9.98
CA ASP A 169 5.29 -15.55 10.63
C ASP A 169 5.78 -16.98 10.42
N TRP A 170 6.10 -17.36 9.18
CA TRP A 170 6.70 -18.66 8.84
C TRP A 170 7.29 -18.65 7.42
N SER A 171 8.10 -19.65 7.11
CA SER A 171 8.67 -19.83 5.77
C SER A 171 8.93 -21.30 5.48
N ILE A 172 8.99 -21.64 4.19
CA ILE A 172 9.34 -22.97 3.71
C ILE A 172 10.22 -22.85 2.47
N SER A 173 11.09 -23.83 2.27
CA SER A 173 11.89 -24.01 1.06
C SER A 173 11.58 -25.37 0.47
N SER A 174 11.44 -25.44 -0.86
CA SER A 174 11.23 -26.71 -1.56
C SER A 174 12.06 -26.76 -2.85
N PRO A 175 12.64 -27.93 -3.20
CA PRO A 175 13.29 -28.09 -4.49
C PRO A 175 12.28 -27.82 -5.62
N LEU A 176 12.72 -27.09 -6.64
CA LEU A 176 11.88 -26.74 -7.78
C LEU A 176 12.21 -27.66 -8.96
N ASP A 177 11.23 -28.46 -9.39
CA ASP A 177 11.30 -29.15 -10.68
C ASP A 177 10.87 -28.18 -11.79
N THR A 178 11.85 -27.65 -12.53
CA THR A 178 11.61 -26.70 -13.61
C THR A 178 10.94 -27.32 -14.84
N ASN A 179 10.85 -28.65 -14.91
CA ASN A 179 10.24 -29.39 -16.03
C ASN A 179 8.87 -29.98 -15.69
N ALA A 180 8.41 -29.84 -14.44
CA ALA A 180 7.14 -30.44 -13.99
C ALA A 180 5.90 -29.83 -14.67
N PHE A 181 5.99 -28.58 -15.14
CA PHE A 181 4.83 -27.88 -15.68
C PHE A 181 4.63 -28.19 -17.19
N PRO A 182 3.51 -28.81 -17.60
CA PRO A 182 3.37 -29.45 -18.91
C PRO A 182 2.94 -28.50 -20.04
N LEU A 183 3.39 -27.25 -20.01
CA LEU A 183 3.08 -26.24 -21.04
C LEU A 183 4.38 -25.68 -21.64
N PRO A 184 4.36 -25.22 -22.91
CA PRO A 184 5.54 -24.64 -23.55
C PRO A 184 5.84 -23.25 -22.97
N MET A 185 6.57 -23.19 -21.85
CA MET A 185 6.85 -21.93 -21.15
C MET A 185 7.53 -20.87 -22.04
N ASP A 186 8.34 -21.30 -23.01
CA ASP A 186 9.03 -20.40 -23.93
C ASP A 186 8.09 -19.69 -24.93
N SER A 187 6.83 -20.11 -25.06
CA SER A 187 5.85 -19.39 -25.89
C SER A 187 5.28 -18.15 -25.22
N PHE A 188 5.54 -17.94 -23.92
CA PHE A 188 5.12 -16.74 -23.18
C PHE A 188 6.21 -15.67 -23.22
N PHE A 189 5.80 -14.40 -23.14
CA PHE A 189 6.73 -13.33 -22.81
C PHE A 189 7.32 -13.58 -21.42
N GLN A 190 8.64 -13.72 -21.37
CA GLN A 190 9.35 -13.91 -20.10
C GLN A 190 9.47 -12.58 -19.39
N GLY A 191 9.04 -12.54 -18.12
CA GLY A 191 9.18 -11.37 -17.27
C GLY A 191 10.65 -10.94 -17.15
N LYS A 192 10.88 -9.62 -17.05
CA LYS A 192 12.21 -9.06 -16.81
C LYS A 192 12.23 -8.34 -15.48
N ARG A 193 13.41 -8.34 -14.86
CA ARG A 193 13.65 -7.70 -13.56
C ARG A 193 14.45 -6.42 -13.70
N ASP A 194 14.17 -5.67 -14.76
CA ASP A 194 14.80 -4.39 -15.07
C ASP A 194 13.86 -3.55 -15.95
N ARG A 195 14.36 -2.39 -16.42
CA ARG A 195 13.60 -1.46 -17.28
C ARG A 195 13.25 -2.03 -18.66
N THR A 196 13.71 -3.22 -19.02
CA THR A 196 13.28 -3.91 -20.24
C THR A 196 12.03 -4.76 -20.04
N ASP A 197 11.46 -4.84 -18.82
CA ASP A 197 10.15 -5.45 -18.59
C ASP A 197 9.06 -4.76 -19.41
N LEU A 198 8.09 -5.54 -19.88
CA LEU A 198 7.05 -5.08 -20.82
C LEU A 198 6.29 -3.85 -20.30
N ILE A 199 6.13 -3.73 -18.98
CA ILE A 199 5.40 -2.62 -18.35
C ILE A 199 6.09 -1.25 -18.52
N TYR A 200 7.39 -1.22 -18.83
CA TYR A 200 8.14 0.02 -19.02
C TYR A 200 8.24 0.45 -20.49
N GLN A 201 7.73 -0.35 -21.43
CA GLN A 201 7.90 -0.13 -22.87
C GLN A 201 6.76 0.68 -23.53
N THR A 202 5.92 1.37 -22.75
CA THR A 202 4.80 2.18 -23.23
C THR A 202 5.17 3.61 -23.54
#